data_AF-A0A5F1S627-F1
#
_entry.id   AF-A0A5F1S627-F1
#
_cell.length_a   1.000
_cell.length_b   1.000
_cell.length_c   1.000
_cell.angle_alpha   90.00
_cell.angle_beta   90.00
_cell.angle_gamma   90.00
#
_symmetry.space_group_name_H-M   'P 1'
#
loop_
_entity.id
_entity.type
_entity.pdbx_description
1 polymer ?
#
loop_
_entity_poly.entity_id
_entity_poly.type
_entity_poly.pdbx_seq_one_letter_code
_entity_poly.pdbx_strand_id
1 'polypeptide(L)'
;MQKKDQDWTYWTGWLAAYGILTVIFLVILFWGWFDQPWCDAGKQGVPCLRDWLEALGGWAALLVGGPSLYVLWRQVRDADRNQRTTFKIQLRRSKSLARNVLRNANSLVHVTDMLVKIVLIPAIRASEPMNIEGYDAIFDEIQRLLESGGFQQFEDEIEVSTERTLEVVLFVMKMHRQSEHLPTARSDRRAGHLAILLELIGRYCKEVTVHATEFLEEVDELVGEGKNPFDIKNATSTTESGDPSSGSPRSSSTSFEAAGVRAGGRDTAAGLFEELGSDLAD
;
A
#
# COMPACT_ATOMS: atom_id res chain seq x y z
N MET A 1 -11.43 34.73 9.47
CA MET A 1 -11.18 35.27 8.11
C MET A 1 -12.37 34.89 7.23
N GLN A 2 -13.32 35.81 7.05
CA GLN A 2 -14.44 35.64 6.13
C GLN A 2 -13.89 35.73 4.71
N LYS A 3 -14.00 34.65 3.94
CA LYS A 3 -13.78 34.71 2.48
C LYS A 3 -14.81 35.70 1.96
N LYS A 4 -14.38 36.78 1.34
CA LYS A 4 -15.26 37.67 0.57
C LYS A 4 -15.93 36.78 -0.47
N ASP A 5 -17.23 36.55 -0.28
CA ASP A 5 -18.06 35.95 -1.30
C ASP A 5 -17.94 36.83 -2.53
N GLN A 6 -17.28 36.29 -3.53
CA GLN A 6 -17.04 36.95 -4.79
C GLN A 6 -18.42 37.12 -5.43
N ASP A 7 -18.96 38.34 -5.34
CA ASP A 7 -20.33 38.69 -5.68
C ASP A 7 -20.70 38.10 -7.05
N TRP A 8 -21.49 37.03 -7.01
CA TRP A 8 -21.92 36.29 -8.20
C TRP A 8 -22.62 37.22 -9.21
N THR A 9 -23.27 38.27 -8.68
CA THR A 9 -23.88 39.39 -9.39
C THR A 9 -22.92 40.15 -10.30
N TYR A 10 -21.65 40.32 -9.93
CA TYR A 10 -20.64 40.98 -10.76
C TYR A 10 -20.36 40.16 -12.03
N TRP A 11 -20.20 38.84 -11.87
CA TRP A 11 -19.96 37.94 -12.99
C TRP A 11 -21.18 37.81 -13.91
N THR A 12 -22.39 37.73 -13.34
CA THR A 12 -23.61 37.68 -14.16
C THR A 12 -23.85 38.96 -14.94
N GLY A 13 -23.47 40.13 -14.40
CA GLY A 13 -23.61 41.42 -15.09
C GLY A 13 -22.79 41.48 -16.38
N TRP A 14 -21.53 41.04 -16.34
CA TRP A 14 -20.69 40.94 -17.54
C TRP A 14 -21.23 39.94 -18.55
N LEU A 15 -21.68 38.77 -18.08
CA LEU A 15 -22.20 37.72 -18.96
C LEU A 15 -23.48 38.18 -19.68
N ALA A 16 -24.37 38.89 -18.98
CA ALA A 16 -25.57 39.48 -19.58
C ALA A 16 -25.23 40.58 -20.59
N ALA A 17 -24.27 41.47 -20.27
CA ALA A 17 -23.83 42.51 -21.20
C ALA A 17 -23.23 41.93 -22.49
N TYR A 18 -22.34 40.94 -22.38
CA TYR A 18 -21.80 40.24 -23.55
C TYR A 18 -22.90 39.49 -24.32
N GLY A 19 -23.83 38.83 -23.62
CA GLY A 19 -24.97 38.15 -24.25
C GLY A 19 -25.82 39.10 -25.09
N ILE A 20 -26.20 40.25 -24.54
CA ILE A 20 -26.95 41.30 -25.25
C ILE A 20 -26.15 41.81 -26.45
N LEU A 21 -24.85 42.09 -26.28
CA LEU A 21 -24.00 42.58 -27.36
C LEU A 21 -23.86 41.55 -28.50
N THR A 22 -23.79 40.26 -28.16
CA THR A 22 -23.76 39.15 -29.13
C THR A 22 -25.08 39.04 -29.90
N VAL A 23 -26.22 39.18 -29.22
CA VAL A 23 -27.55 39.17 -29.86
C VAL A 23 -27.70 40.37 -30.79
N ILE A 24 -27.31 41.57 -30.35
CA ILE A 24 -27.34 42.78 -31.19
C ILE A 24 -26.47 42.59 -32.44
N PHE A 25 -25.26 42.05 -32.28
CA PHE A 25 -24.36 41.76 -33.40
C PHE A 25 -24.98 40.78 -34.41
N LEU A 26 -25.63 39.71 -33.94
CA LEU A 26 -26.34 38.76 -34.80
C LEU A 26 -27.54 39.40 -35.53
N VAL A 27 -28.28 40.28 -34.87
CA VAL A 27 -29.40 41.02 -35.48
C VAL A 27 -28.90 41.95 -36.58
N ILE A 28 -27.80 42.68 -36.35
CA ILE A 28 -27.18 43.57 -37.34
C ILE A 28 -26.69 42.77 -38.56
N LEU A 29 -26.08 41.60 -38.34
CA LEU A 29 -25.68 40.68 -39.42
C LEU A 29 -26.88 40.18 -40.22
N PHE A 30 -27.96 39.77 -39.55
CA PHE A 30 -29.14 39.21 -40.21
C PHE A 30 -29.91 40.24 -41.03
N TRP A 31 -29.88 41.52 -40.62
CA TRP A 31 -30.51 42.63 -41.33
C TRP A 31 -29.64 43.22 -42.47
N GLY A 32 -28.46 42.66 -42.73
CA GLY A 32 -27.63 43.06 -43.88
C GLY A 32 -27.00 44.45 -43.74
N TRP A 33 -26.92 44.99 -42.52
CA TRP A 33 -26.34 46.33 -42.29
C TRP A 33 -24.83 46.42 -42.57
N PHE A 34 -24.16 45.28 -42.79
CA PHE A 34 -22.74 45.20 -43.15
C PHE A 34 -22.44 45.28 -44.65
N ASP A 35 -23.44 45.47 -45.52
CA ASP A 35 -23.28 45.47 -46.99
C ASP A 35 -22.48 46.66 -47.57
N GLN A 36 -21.93 47.58 -46.77
CA GLN A 36 -21.07 48.67 -47.25
C GLN A 36 -20.01 49.06 -46.21
N PRO A 37 -18.74 49.40 -46.54
CA PRO A 37 -17.88 49.15 -47.71
C PRO A 37 -16.69 48.18 -47.46
N TRP A 38 -16.75 47.29 -46.46
CA TRP A 38 -15.56 46.58 -45.95
C TRP A 38 -15.23 45.27 -46.69
N CYS A 39 -16.23 44.62 -47.29
CA CYS A 39 -16.04 43.53 -48.26
C CYS A 39 -17.18 43.64 -49.29
N ASP A 40 -16.89 44.11 -50.51
CA ASP A 40 -17.89 44.22 -51.57
C ASP A 40 -18.39 42.82 -51.97
N ALA A 41 -19.71 42.62 -52.13
CA ALA A 41 -20.34 41.32 -52.39
C ALA A 41 -19.99 40.71 -53.78
N GLY A 42 -19.08 41.37 -54.53
CA GLY A 42 -18.51 40.87 -55.78
C GLY A 42 -17.50 39.72 -55.59
N LYS A 43 -16.80 39.37 -56.68
CA LYS A 43 -15.83 38.24 -56.76
C LYS A 43 -14.68 38.28 -55.73
N GLN A 44 -14.53 39.37 -54.98
CA GLN A 44 -13.48 39.57 -53.97
C GLN A 44 -13.99 39.48 -52.51
N GLY A 45 -15.29 39.25 -52.28
CA GLY A 45 -15.84 39.14 -50.91
C GLY A 45 -15.45 37.85 -50.16
N VAL A 46 -15.26 36.73 -50.89
CA VAL A 46 -14.94 35.43 -50.29
C VAL A 46 -13.55 35.39 -49.63
N PRO A 47 -12.47 35.90 -50.25
CA PRO A 47 -11.16 36.00 -49.58
C PRO A 47 -11.17 36.89 -48.34
N CYS A 48 -11.86 38.03 -48.40
CA CYS A 48 -11.96 39.01 -47.31
C CYS A 48 -12.57 38.38 -46.04
N LEU A 49 -13.68 37.66 -46.19
CA LEU A 49 -14.33 36.94 -45.08
C LEU A 49 -13.46 35.81 -44.53
N ARG A 50 -12.69 35.14 -45.38
CA ARG A 50 -11.75 34.09 -44.96
C ARG A 50 -10.62 34.65 -44.10
N ASP A 51 -10.03 35.77 -44.50
CA ASP A 51 -8.94 36.40 -43.74
C ASP A 51 -9.43 36.92 -42.38
N TRP A 52 -10.67 37.41 -42.31
CA TRP A 52 -11.32 37.78 -41.04
C TRP A 52 -11.57 36.57 -40.14
N LEU A 53 -12.03 35.43 -40.68
CA LEU A 53 -12.22 34.20 -39.92
C LEU A 53 -10.90 33.61 -39.45
N GLU A 54 -9.84 33.66 -40.26
CA GLU A 54 -8.50 33.23 -39.87
C GLU A 54 -7.94 34.13 -38.77
N ALA A 55 -8.16 35.46 -38.84
CA ALA A 55 -7.75 36.41 -37.81
C ALA A 55 -8.51 36.25 -36.48
N LEU A 56 -9.81 35.94 -36.53
CA LEU A 56 -10.65 35.75 -35.33
C LEU A 56 -10.55 34.34 -34.74
N GLY A 57 -10.27 33.32 -35.56
CA GLY A 57 -10.20 31.93 -35.13
C GLY A 57 -9.15 31.67 -34.05
N GLY A 58 -8.00 32.35 -34.13
CA GLY A 58 -6.95 32.25 -33.11
C GLY A 58 -7.38 32.76 -31.73
N TRP A 59 -8.13 33.87 -31.68
CA TRP A 59 -8.62 34.45 -30.43
C TRP A 59 -9.82 33.68 -29.86
N ALA A 60 -10.72 33.20 -30.71
CA ALA A 60 -11.84 32.36 -30.29
C ALA A 60 -11.34 31.06 -29.64
N ALA A 61 -10.29 30.45 -30.20
CA ALA A 61 -9.64 29.28 -29.61
C ALA A 61 -9.02 29.58 -28.23
N LEU A 62 -8.47 30.78 -28.01
CA LEU A 62 -7.96 31.18 -26.69
C LEU A 62 -9.08 31.42 -25.68
N LEU A 63 -10.20 32.04 -26.08
CA LEU A 63 -11.33 32.31 -25.18
C LEU A 63 -12.08 31.04 -24.78
N VAL A 64 -12.20 30.06 -25.67
CA VAL A 64 -12.83 28.77 -25.36
C VAL A 64 -11.82 27.82 -24.72
N GLY A 65 -10.60 27.76 -25.26
CA GLY A 65 -9.53 26.88 -24.82
C GLY A 65 -8.99 27.24 -23.43
N GLY A 66 -8.81 28.53 -23.13
CA GLY A 66 -8.26 29.00 -21.85
C GLY A 66 -9.03 28.51 -20.62
N PRO A 67 -10.35 28.77 -20.54
CA PRO A 67 -11.18 28.27 -19.44
C PRO A 67 -11.18 26.74 -19.35
N SER A 68 -11.27 26.04 -20.49
CA SER A 68 -11.25 24.58 -20.51
C SER A 68 -9.94 24.00 -19.95
N LEU A 69 -8.80 24.56 -20.34
CA LEU A 69 -7.47 24.17 -19.87
C LEU A 69 -7.29 24.47 -18.38
N TYR A 70 -7.82 25.61 -17.91
CA TYR A 70 -7.80 25.97 -16.50
C TYR A 70 -8.57 24.96 -15.64
N VAL A 71 -9.78 24.56 -16.09
CA VAL A 71 -10.59 23.56 -15.38
C VAL A 71 -9.89 22.20 -15.37
N LEU A 72 -9.33 21.76 -16.50
CA LEU A 72 -8.57 20.50 -16.58
C LEU A 72 -7.35 20.51 -15.64
N TRP A 73 -6.59 21.59 -15.62
CA TRP A 73 -5.44 21.72 -14.70
C TRP A 73 -5.89 21.62 -13.24
N ARG A 74 -7.01 22.25 -12.90
CA ARG A 74 -7.59 22.18 -11.56
C ARG A 74 -8.05 20.75 -11.22
N GLN A 75 -8.71 20.06 -12.14
CA GLN A 75 -9.14 18.67 -11.95
C GLN A 75 -7.95 17.73 -11.73
N VAL A 76 -6.88 17.87 -12.51
CA VAL A 76 -5.65 17.07 -12.33
C VAL A 76 -5.03 17.32 -10.97
N ARG A 77 -4.96 18.58 -10.53
CA ARG A 77 -4.42 18.95 -9.21
C ARG A 77 -5.26 18.41 -8.06
N ASP A 78 -6.58 18.46 -8.19
CA ASP A 78 -7.48 17.92 -7.17
C ASP A 78 -7.46 16.38 -7.15
N ALA A 79 -7.32 15.74 -8.32
CA ALA A 79 -7.13 14.30 -8.44
C ALA A 79 -5.82 13.83 -7.79
N ASP A 80 -4.70 14.52 -8.02
CA ASP A 80 -3.41 14.20 -7.38
C ASP A 80 -3.52 14.29 -5.84
N ARG A 81 -4.18 15.34 -5.34
CA ARG A 81 -4.42 15.48 -3.90
C ARG A 81 -5.24 14.32 -3.33
N ASN A 82 -6.31 13.93 -4.02
CA ASN A 82 -7.17 12.85 -3.58
C ASN A 82 -6.49 11.47 -3.67
N GLN A 83 -5.64 11.26 -4.69
CA GLN A 83 -4.82 10.07 -4.82
C GLN A 83 -3.81 9.96 -3.67
N ARG A 84 -3.11 11.05 -3.32
CA ARG A 84 -2.18 11.08 -2.19
C ARG A 84 -2.87 10.79 -0.85
N THR A 85 -4.06 11.32 -0.62
CA THR A 85 -4.81 11.03 0.62
C THR A 85 -5.28 9.58 0.67
N THR A 86 -5.76 9.04 -0.45
CA THR A 86 -6.20 7.64 -0.54
C THR A 86 -5.04 6.69 -0.32
N PHE A 87 -3.90 6.95 -0.95
CA PHE A 87 -2.67 6.17 -0.79
C PHE A 87 -2.19 6.16 0.66
N LYS A 88 -2.19 7.32 1.35
CA LYS A 88 -1.85 7.39 2.77
C LYS A 88 -2.79 6.57 3.67
N ILE A 89 -4.07 6.49 3.33
CA ILE A 89 -5.05 5.68 4.08
C ILE A 89 -4.78 4.20 3.86
N GLN A 90 -4.54 3.79 2.60
CA GLN A 90 -4.19 2.41 2.26
C GLN A 90 -2.92 1.97 2.99
N LEU A 91 -1.85 2.78 2.95
CA LEU A 91 -0.60 2.50 3.67
C LEU A 91 -0.82 2.29 5.18
N ARG A 92 -1.66 3.11 5.83
CA ARG A 92 -1.95 2.95 7.26
C ARG A 92 -2.65 1.62 7.56
N ARG A 93 -3.57 1.20 6.69
CA ARG A 93 -4.27 -0.07 6.83
C ARG A 93 -3.30 -1.24 6.66
N SER A 94 -2.53 -1.27 5.58
CA SER A 94 -1.56 -2.34 5.32
C SER A 94 -0.47 -2.40 6.40
N LYS A 95 -0.03 -1.25 6.92
CA LYS A 95 0.87 -1.18 8.07
C LYS A 95 0.28 -1.80 9.34
N SER A 96 -1.00 -1.55 9.62
CA SER A 96 -1.69 -2.15 10.76
C SER A 96 -1.82 -3.66 10.59
N LEU A 97 -2.12 -4.13 9.38
CA LEU A 97 -2.19 -5.54 9.05
C LEU A 97 -0.84 -6.24 9.26
N ALA A 98 0.23 -5.69 8.68
CA ALA A 98 1.60 -6.21 8.82
C ALA A 98 2.04 -6.32 10.29
N ARG A 99 1.74 -5.33 11.12
CA ARG A 99 2.05 -5.39 12.57
C ARG A 99 1.25 -6.46 13.30
N ASN A 100 -0.01 -6.66 12.93
CA ASN A 100 -0.83 -7.71 13.52
C ASN A 100 -0.27 -9.10 13.18
N VAL A 101 0.01 -9.31 11.89
CA VAL A 101 0.62 -10.55 11.37
C VAL A 101 1.97 -10.80 12.03
N LEU A 102 2.81 -9.78 12.15
CA LEU A 102 4.11 -9.88 12.82
C LEU A 102 3.99 -10.36 14.28
N ARG A 103 3.01 -9.85 15.03
CA ARG A 103 2.77 -10.28 16.42
C ARG A 103 2.29 -11.73 16.49
N ASN A 104 1.35 -12.09 15.62
CA ASN A 104 0.79 -13.43 15.56
C ASN A 104 1.86 -14.44 15.12
N ALA A 105 2.66 -14.11 14.09
CA ALA A 105 3.76 -14.93 13.60
C ALA A 105 4.80 -15.17 14.69
N ASN A 106 5.26 -14.13 15.41
CA ASN A 106 6.20 -14.29 16.52
C ASN A 106 5.62 -15.17 17.64
N SER A 107 4.34 -14.99 17.97
CA SER A 107 3.67 -15.86 18.96
C SER A 107 3.66 -17.32 18.49
N LEU A 108 3.37 -17.57 17.21
CA LEU A 108 3.32 -18.91 16.64
C LEU A 108 4.70 -19.56 16.57
N VAL A 109 5.75 -18.80 16.26
CA VAL A 109 7.13 -19.29 16.29
C VAL A 109 7.50 -19.76 17.70
N HIS A 110 7.12 -19.02 18.74
CA HIS A 110 7.38 -19.45 20.11
C HIS A 110 6.57 -20.68 20.52
N VAL A 111 5.28 -20.73 20.17
CA VAL A 111 4.41 -21.88 20.48
C VAL A 111 4.89 -23.14 19.74
N THR A 112 5.22 -23.03 18.45
CA THR A 112 5.71 -24.18 17.66
C THR A 112 7.07 -24.66 18.14
N ASP A 113 8.02 -23.77 18.42
CA ASP A 113 9.34 -24.15 18.98
C ASP A 113 9.21 -24.85 20.35
N MET A 114 8.31 -24.36 21.21
CA MET A 114 8.03 -24.99 22.49
C MET A 114 7.43 -26.39 22.31
N LEU A 115 6.43 -26.53 21.43
CA LEU A 115 5.78 -27.81 21.14
C LEU A 115 6.74 -28.82 20.53
N VAL A 116 7.58 -28.41 19.58
CA VAL A 116 8.64 -29.26 19.00
C VAL A 116 9.54 -29.80 20.10
N LYS A 117 10.02 -28.94 21.00
CA LYS A 117 10.87 -29.37 22.13
C LYS A 117 10.15 -30.36 23.04
N ILE A 118 8.88 -30.13 23.37
CA ILE A 118 8.09 -31.06 24.20
C ILE A 118 7.93 -32.42 23.51
N VAL A 119 7.59 -32.42 22.21
CA VAL A 119 7.35 -33.64 21.43
C VAL A 119 8.64 -34.45 21.23
N LEU A 120 9.79 -33.79 21.13
CA LEU A 120 11.09 -34.45 20.96
C LEU A 120 11.69 -35.01 22.25
N ILE A 121 11.22 -34.63 23.45
CA ILE A 121 11.80 -35.13 24.70
C ILE A 121 11.43 -36.62 24.88
N PRO A 122 12.41 -37.54 24.83
CA PRO A 122 12.13 -38.98 24.91
C PRO A 122 11.58 -39.40 26.28
N ALA A 123 11.91 -38.66 27.34
CA ALA A 123 11.42 -38.93 28.70
C ALA A 123 9.89 -38.77 28.81
N ILE A 124 9.30 -37.79 28.12
CA ILE A 124 7.85 -37.56 28.09
C ILE A 124 7.17 -38.62 27.22
N ARG A 125 7.79 -38.96 26.08
CA ARG A 125 7.31 -40.02 25.19
C ARG A 125 7.23 -41.39 25.88
N ALA A 126 8.14 -41.68 26.80
CA ALA A 126 8.20 -42.95 27.52
C ALA A 126 7.23 -43.04 28.70
N SER A 127 6.89 -41.92 29.35
CA SER A 127 6.09 -41.93 30.58
C SER A 127 4.59 -42.00 30.32
N GLU A 128 4.09 -41.36 29.27
CA GLU A 128 2.67 -41.38 28.93
C GLU A 128 2.50 -40.99 27.45
N PRO A 129 2.09 -41.91 26.56
CA PRO A 129 1.83 -41.55 25.18
C PRO A 129 0.69 -40.52 25.17
N MET A 130 0.96 -39.34 24.63
CA MET A 130 -0.05 -38.29 24.49
C MET A 130 -1.31 -38.87 23.85
N ASN A 131 -2.46 -38.66 24.48
CA ASN A 131 -3.74 -39.11 23.95
C ASN A 131 -3.98 -38.45 22.58
N ILE A 132 -4.57 -39.19 21.64
CA ILE A 132 -4.88 -38.73 20.27
C ILE A 132 -5.68 -37.42 20.31
N GLU A 133 -6.62 -37.31 21.26
CA GLU A 133 -7.43 -36.11 21.48
C GLU A 133 -6.60 -34.85 21.79
N GLY A 134 -5.44 -35.01 22.44
CA GLY A 134 -4.54 -33.89 22.73
C GLY A 134 -3.85 -33.35 21.48
N TYR A 135 -3.53 -34.23 20.52
CA TYR A 135 -2.92 -33.82 19.25
C TYR A 135 -3.90 -33.05 18.37
N ASP A 136 -5.13 -33.56 18.25
CA ASP A 136 -6.20 -32.87 17.50
C ASP A 136 -6.47 -31.48 18.08
N ALA A 137 -6.50 -31.34 19.41
CA ALA A 137 -6.71 -30.05 20.07
C ALA A 137 -5.57 -29.05 19.78
N ILE A 138 -4.31 -29.51 19.75
CA ILE A 138 -3.16 -28.66 19.39
C ILE A 138 -3.26 -28.21 17.93
N PHE A 139 -3.61 -29.12 17.01
CA PHE A 139 -3.76 -28.77 15.60
C PHE A 139 -4.91 -27.81 15.36
N ASP A 140 -6.07 -28.05 15.96
CA ASP A 140 -7.22 -27.16 15.84
C ASP A 140 -6.87 -25.76 16.37
N GLU A 141 -6.09 -25.65 17.45
CA GLU A 141 -5.64 -24.37 17.97
C GLU A 141 -4.62 -23.68 17.05
N ILE A 142 -3.63 -24.39 16.53
CA ILE A 142 -2.65 -23.81 15.58
C ILE A 142 -3.36 -23.37 14.29
N GLN A 143 -4.24 -24.20 13.75
CA GLN A 143 -5.05 -23.88 12.59
C GLN A 143 -5.90 -22.64 12.85
N ARG A 144 -6.58 -22.57 14.01
CA ARG A 144 -7.36 -21.39 14.40
C ARG A 144 -6.50 -20.12 14.45
N LEU A 145 -5.28 -20.21 14.97
CA LEU A 145 -4.38 -19.05 15.03
C LEU A 145 -3.85 -18.64 13.64
N LEU A 146 -3.57 -19.60 12.76
CA LEU A 146 -3.19 -19.35 11.36
C LEU A 146 -4.34 -18.71 10.57
N GLU A 147 -5.57 -19.18 10.74
CA GLU A 147 -6.75 -18.64 10.03
C GLU A 147 -7.15 -17.26 10.57
N SER A 148 -7.14 -17.06 11.89
CA SER A 148 -7.52 -15.78 12.51
C SER A 148 -6.41 -14.73 12.49
N GLY A 149 -5.17 -15.13 12.22
CA GLY A 149 -4.00 -14.26 12.31
C GLY A 149 -3.88 -13.20 11.20
N GLY A 150 -4.71 -13.29 10.16
CA GLY A 150 -4.68 -12.39 9.00
C GLY A 150 -3.55 -12.69 8.01
N PHE A 151 -2.98 -13.90 8.07
CA PHE A 151 -1.87 -14.34 7.21
C PHE A 151 -2.27 -14.36 5.73
N GLN A 152 -3.44 -14.93 5.41
CA GLN A 152 -3.94 -14.96 4.02
C GLN A 152 -4.09 -13.55 3.44
N GLN A 153 -4.75 -12.65 4.19
CA GLN A 153 -4.94 -11.27 3.74
C GLN A 153 -3.60 -10.55 3.54
N PHE A 154 -2.60 -10.86 4.35
CA PHE A 154 -1.26 -10.30 4.21
C PHE A 154 -0.54 -10.82 2.95
N GLU A 155 -0.62 -12.13 2.67
CA GLU A 155 -0.09 -12.71 1.44
C GLU A 155 -0.75 -12.10 0.19
N ASP A 156 -2.08 -11.96 0.21
CA ASP A 156 -2.86 -11.40 -0.89
C ASP A 156 -2.59 -9.90 -1.12
N GLU A 157 -2.39 -9.11 -0.05
CA GLU A 157 -2.19 -7.66 -0.15
C GLU A 157 -0.74 -7.23 -0.41
N ILE A 158 0.27 -8.00 0.03
CA ILE A 158 1.69 -7.58 0.01
C ILE A 158 2.53 -8.38 -1.02
N GLU A 159 1.89 -9.22 -1.85
CA GLU A 159 2.54 -10.03 -2.90
C GLU A 159 3.83 -10.70 -2.41
N VAL A 160 3.72 -11.41 -1.29
CA VAL A 160 4.87 -12.13 -0.73
C VAL A 160 5.16 -13.32 -1.63
N SER A 161 6.28 -13.27 -2.38
CA SER A 161 6.80 -14.42 -3.13
C SER A 161 7.28 -15.50 -2.16
N THR A 162 6.35 -16.16 -1.51
CA THR A 162 6.63 -17.28 -0.62
C THR A 162 6.57 -18.56 -1.44
N GLU A 163 7.67 -19.31 -1.45
CA GLU A 163 7.67 -20.71 -1.92
C GLU A 163 6.69 -21.58 -1.11
N ARG A 164 6.21 -21.07 0.03
CA ARG A 164 5.26 -21.70 0.95
C ARG A 164 4.14 -20.73 1.32
N THR A 165 3.01 -20.85 0.63
CA THR A 165 1.80 -20.08 0.98
C THR A 165 1.09 -20.69 2.19
N LEU A 166 0.26 -19.90 2.87
CA LEU A 166 -0.60 -20.38 3.95
C LEU A 166 -1.44 -21.58 3.50
N GLU A 167 -1.96 -21.52 2.28
CA GLU A 167 -2.79 -22.57 1.69
C GLU A 167 -2.05 -23.92 1.64
N VAL A 168 -0.76 -23.91 1.26
CA VAL A 168 0.07 -25.11 1.24
C VAL A 168 0.28 -25.66 2.65
N VAL A 169 0.54 -24.79 3.63
CA VAL A 169 0.70 -25.21 5.04
C VAL A 169 -0.58 -25.85 5.57
N LEU A 170 -1.74 -25.21 5.36
CA LEU A 170 -3.05 -25.73 5.78
C LEU A 170 -3.40 -27.03 5.04
N PHE A 171 -3.04 -27.14 3.76
CA PHE A 171 -3.22 -28.36 2.98
C PHE A 171 -2.40 -29.52 3.56
N VAL A 172 -1.12 -29.30 3.87
CA VAL A 172 -0.27 -30.31 4.49
C VAL A 172 -0.78 -30.70 5.88
N MET A 173 -1.27 -29.74 6.68
CA MET A 173 -1.92 -30.03 7.96
C MET A 173 -3.15 -30.94 7.79
N LYS A 174 -4.02 -30.63 6.82
CA LYS A 174 -5.21 -31.42 6.53
C LYS A 174 -4.87 -32.83 6.05
N MET A 175 -3.88 -32.95 5.16
CA MET A 175 -3.37 -34.24 4.70
C MET A 175 -2.83 -35.08 5.86
N HIS A 176 -2.09 -34.44 6.78
CA HIS A 176 -1.57 -35.12 7.95
C HIS A 176 -2.70 -35.61 8.86
N ARG A 177 -3.72 -34.78 9.15
CA ARG A 177 -4.90 -35.18 9.94
C ARG A 177 -5.62 -36.39 9.32
N GLN A 178 -5.76 -36.43 8.00
CA GLN A 178 -6.37 -37.56 7.31
C GLN A 178 -5.55 -38.85 7.42
N SER A 179 -4.22 -38.74 7.39
CA SER A 179 -3.33 -39.90 7.51
C SER A 179 -3.35 -40.53 8.91
N GLU A 180 -3.62 -39.75 9.96
CA GLU A 180 -3.63 -40.24 11.34
C GLU A 180 -4.82 -41.14 11.67
N HIS A 181 -5.92 -41.03 10.92
CA HIS A 181 -7.08 -41.90 11.07
C HIS A 181 -6.86 -43.33 10.55
N LEU A 182 -5.70 -43.63 9.94
CA LEU A 182 -5.38 -44.99 9.52
C LEU A 182 -4.99 -45.85 10.74
N PRO A 183 -5.69 -46.97 10.99
CA PRO A 183 -5.55 -47.78 12.20
C PRO A 183 -4.18 -48.48 12.34
N THR A 184 -3.33 -48.45 11.31
CA THR A 184 -2.02 -49.12 11.26
C THR A 184 -0.83 -48.21 11.59
N ALA A 185 -1.05 -46.90 11.79
CA ALA A 185 0.05 -45.97 12.05
C ALA A 185 0.61 -46.15 13.47
N ARG A 186 1.82 -46.72 13.58
CA ARG A 186 2.58 -46.88 14.83
C ARG A 186 2.75 -45.52 15.53
N SER A 187 2.49 -45.46 16.84
CA SER A 187 2.56 -44.23 17.66
C SER A 187 3.87 -43.44 17.51
N ASP A 188 4.99 -44.15 17.37
CA ASP A 188 6.32 -43.53 17.25
C ASP A 188 6.49 -42.70 15.97
N ARG A 189 5.85 -43.10 14.87
CA ARG A 189 5.89 -42.36 13.59
C ARG A 189 5.07 -41.08 13.69
N ARG A 190 3.93 -41.11 14.38
CA ARG A 190 3.01 -39.95 14.52
C ARG A 190 3.70 -38.74 15.14
N ALA A 191 4.40 -38.94 16.25
CA ALA A 191 5.13 -37.84 16.90
C ALA A 191 6.30 -37.31 16.05
N GLY A 192 6.88 -38.14 15.16
CA GLY A 192 7.85 -37.67 14.16
C GLY A 192 7.20 -36.77 13.10
N HIS A 193 6.09 -37.21 12.51
CA HIS A 193 5.35 -36.40 11.53
C HIS A 193 4.84 -35.08 12.12
N LEU A 194 4.34 -35.10 13.36
CA LEU A 194 3.94 -33.89 14.09
C LEU A 194 5.10 -32.91 14.24
N ALA A 195 6.29 -33.39 14.64
CA ALA A 195 7.46 -32.55 14.78
C ALA A 195 7.85 -31.88 13.45
N ILE A 196 7.81 -32.64 12.35
CA ILE A 196 8.07 -32.12 10.99
C ILE A 196 7.04 -31.05 10.61
N LEU A 197 5.76 -31.27 10.90
CA LEU A 197 4.71 -30.31 10.60
C LEU A 197 4.84 -29.03 11.43
N LEU A 198 5.10 -29.14 12.73
CA LEU A 198 5.34 -27.99 13.59
C LEU A 198 6.58 -27.21 13.15
N GLU A 199 7.62 -27.90 12.68
CA GLU A 199 8.80 -27.26 12.10
C GLU A 199 8.47 -26.53 10.79
N LEU A 200 7.65 -27.13 9.92
CA LEU A 200 7.17 -26.48 8.68
C LEU A 200 6.40 -25.20 8.99
N ILE A 201 5.46 -25.25 9.93
CA ILE A 201 4.68 -24.08 10.37
C ILE A 201 5.60 -23.02 11.00
N GLY A 202 6.56 -23.44 11.82
CA GLY A 202 7.54 -22.56 12.42
C GLY A 202 8.43 -21.86 11.39
N ARG A 203 8.88 -22.57 10.34
CA ARG A 203 9.64 -21.99 9.22
C ARG A 203 8.80 -20.99 8.43
N TYR A 204 7.56 -21.36 8.10
CA TYR A 204 6.62 -20.45 7.44
C TYR A 204 6.41 -19.15 8.24
N CYS A 205 6.13 -19.25 9.55
CA CYS A 205 5.93 -18.07 10.39
C CYS A 205 7.20 -17.18 10.50
N LYS A 206 8.40 -17.78 10.46
CA LYS A 206 9.67 -17.03 10.40
C LYS A 206 9.84 -16.29 9.08
N GLU A 207 9.53 -16.93 7.94
CA GLU A 207 9.56 -16.30 6.62
C GLU A 207 8.58 -15.11 6.55
N VAL A 208 7.34 -15.30 7.01
CA VAL A 208 6.33 -14.22 7.11
C VAL A 208 6.81 -13.10 8.03
N THR A 209 7.47 -13.42 9.15
CA THR A 209 8.04 -12.44 10.07
C THR A 209 9.06 -11.54 9.36
N VAL A 210 9.97 -12.13 8.58
CA VAL A 210 10.99 -11.40 7.82
C VAL A 210 10.33 -10.46 6.80
N HIS A 211 9.38 -10.95 6.02
CA HIS A 211 8.67 -10.12 5.03
C HIS A 211 7.83 -9.01 5.67
N ALA A 212 7.17 -9.30 6.79
CA ALA A 212 6.43 -8.28 7.54
C ALA A 212 7.37 -7.21 8.11
N THR A 213 8.58 -7.56 8.55
CA THR A 213 9.57 -6.57 9.00
C THR A 213 10.12 -5.74 7.85
N GLU A 214 10.50 -6.35 6.73
CA GLU A 214 10.98 -5.65 5.52
C GLU A 214 9.94 -4.65 5.00
N PHE A 215 8.67 -5.08 4.90
CA PHE A 215 7.57 -4.21 4.50
C PHE A 215 7.38 -3.04 5.46
N LEU A 216 7.49 -3.27 6.78
CA LEU A 216 7.36 -2.19 7.76
C LEU A 216 8.51 -1.18 7.68
N GLU A 217 9.72 -1.64 7.42
CA GLU A 217 10.90 -0.78 7.19
C GLU A 217 10.71 0.07 5.93
N GLU A 218 10.29 -0.53 4.81
CA GLU A 218 10.00 0.20 3.57
C GLU A 218 8.91 1.27 3.77
N VAL A 219 7.81 0.91 4.46
CA VAL A 219 6.74 1.87 4.76
C VAL A 219 7.22 2.97 5.69
N ASP A 220 8.10 2.67 6.66
CA ASP A 220 8.69 3.68 7.55
C ASP A 220 9.67 4.60 6.81
N GLU A 221 10.42 4.10 5.82
CA GLU A 221 11.26 4.91 4.93
C GLU A 221 10.40 5.87 4.09
N LEU A 222 9.38 5.35 3.41
CA LEU A 222 8.45 6.15 2.58
C LEU A 222 7.70 7.23 3.39
N VAL A 223 7.39 6.95 4.66
CA VAL A 223 6.75 7.92 5.56
C VAL A 223 7.77 8.89 6.16
N GLY A 224 8.99 8.43 6.46
CA GLY A 224 10.09 9.18 7.06
C GLY A 224 10.69 10.22 6.12
N GLU A 225 10.84 9.90 4.84
CA GLU A 225 11.19 10.86 3.77
C GLU A 225 10.10 11.93 3.58
N GLY A 226 8.92 11.72 4.14
CA GLY A 226 7.84 12.71 4.25
C GLY A 226 8.12 13.87 5.20
N LYS A 227 9.31 13.97 5.83
CA LYS A 227 9.81 15.24 6.36
C LYS A 227 9.88 16.23 5.19
N ASN A 228 8.86 17.08 5.10
CA ASN A 228 8.66 18.06 4.04
C ASN A 228 10.00 18.67 3.59
N PRO A 229 10.41 18.50 2.32
CA PRO A 229 11.51 19.29 1.77
C PRO A 229 11.21 20.80 1.79
N PHE A 230 9.95 21.19 2.09
CA PHE A 230 9.52 22.56 2.32
C PHE A 230 9.74 23.08 3.75
N ASP A 231 9.98 22.24 4.75
CA ASP A 231 10.31 22.70 6.11
C ASP A 231 11.78 23.12 6.26
N ILE A 232 12.62 22.89 5.24
CA ILE A 232 14.02 23.34 5.20
C ILE A 232 14.13 24.85 4.91
N LYS A 233 13.11 25.48 4.30
CA LYS A 233 13.19 26.91 3.92
C LYS A 233 12.91 27.89 5.07
N ASN A 234 12.42 27.44 6.23
CA ASN A 234 12.17 28.32 7.38
C ASN A 234 13.18 28.14 8.51
N ALA A 235 14.15 27.23 8.40
CA ALA A 235 15.18 27.02 9.42
C ALA A 235 16.47 27.87 9.22
N THR A 236 16.53 28.72 8.18
CA THR A 236 17.73 29.54 7.87
C THR A 236 17.58 31.02 8.25
N SER A 237 16.58 31.43 9.02
CA SER A 237 16.44 32.82 9.48
C SER A 237 16.12 32.94 10.97
N THR A 238 16.96 32.38 11.83
CA THR A 238 17.01 32.80 13.24
C THR A 238 18.42 32.61 13.81
N THR A 239 19.37 33.36 13.25
CA THR A 239 20.69 33.54 13.84
C THR A 239 21.01 35.04 13.81
N GLU A 240 20.60 35.78 14.84
CA GLU A 240 21.44 36.78 15.51
C GLU A 240 20.73 37.47 16.68
N SER A 241 21.51 37.66 17.75
CA SER A 241 21.20 38.25 19.07
C SER A 241 20.38 37.34 19.99
N GLY A 242 20.86 36.86 21.14
CA GLY A 242 22.00 37.27 21.95
C GLY A 242 21.52 37.26 23.40
N ASP A 243 21.91 36.25 24.19
CA ASP A 243 22.50 36.43 25.53
C ASP A 243 22.61 35.10 26.29
N PRO A 244 23.70 34.90 27.08
CA PRO A 244 23.93 33.70 27.86
C PRO A 244 23.39 33.86 29.29
N SER A 245 22.60 32.91 29.76
CA SER A 245 22.37 32.74 31.19
C SER A 245 22.37 31.27 31.59
N SER A 246 23.17 31.01 32.61
CA SER A 246 23.62 29.73 33.15
C SER A 246 22.51 28.87 33.74
N GLY A 247 22.57 27.56 33.49
CA GLY A 247 21.81 26.56 34.24
C GLY A 247 22.20 25.13 33.86
N SER A 248 22.99 24.50 34.72
CA SER A 248 23.52 23.13 34.63
C SER A 248 22.50 22.08 35.19
N PRO A 249 22.82 20.78 35.36
CA PRO A 249 22.67 19.70 34.38
C PRO A 249 21.81 18.51 34.89
N ARG A 250 21.37 17.63 33.97
CA ARG A 250 20.93 16.22 34.18
C ARG A 250 20.37 15.71 32.83
N SER A 251 20.45 14.46 32.39
CA SER A 251 21.20 13.25 32.74
C SER A 251 20.83 12.22 31.66
N SER A 252 21.82 11.49 31.13
CA SER A 252 21.75 10.10 30.63
C SER A 252 20.49 9.64 29.87
N SER A 253 20.63 9.34 28.58
CA SER A 253 20.05 8.11 28.04
C SER A 253 20.95 7.52 26.96
N THR A 254 21.13 6.22 27.12
CA THR A 254 21.91 5.24 26.36
C THR A 254 21.45 5.13 24.91
N SER A 255 22.38 5.36 23.99
CA SER A 255 22.29 4.99 22.58
C SER A 255 22.56 3.48 22.45
N PHE A 256 21.53 2.72 22.04
CA PHE A 256 21.66 1.32 21.67
C PHE A 256 22.01 1.25 20.17
N GLU A 257 23.16 0.67 19.90
CA GLU A 257 23.77 0.46 18.59
C GLU A 257 23.16 -0.80 17.98
N ALA A 258 22.36 -0.66 16.92
CA ALA A 258 21.83 -1.79 16.16
C ALA A 258 22.77 -2.06 14.98
N ALA A 259 23.63 -3.07 15.15
CA ALA A 259 24.49 -3.60 14.10
C ALA A 259 23.65 -4.26 13.00
N GLY A 260 23.85 -3.81 11.76
CA GLY A 260 23.28 -4.44 10.57
C GLY A 260 23.85 -5.84 10.35
N VAL A 261 22.98 -6.84 10.42
CA VAL A 261 23.29 -8.22 10.02
C VAL A 261 22.89 -8.38 8.57
N ARG A 262 23.89 -8.43 7.69
CA ARG A 262 23.76 -8.70 6.27
C ARG A 262 23.63 -10.22 6.08
N ALA A 263 22.42 -10.72 5.90
CA ALA A 263 22.18 -12.13 5.57
C ALA A 263 22.39 -12.35 4.05
N GLY A 264 23.60 -12.73 3.67
CA GLY A 264 23.88 -13.38 2.39
C GLY A 264 23.84 -14.90 2.60
N GLY A 265 23.02 -15.60 1.81
CA GLY A 265 22.96 -17.07 1.82
C GLY A 265 21.69 -17.64 1.21
N ARG A 266 21.46 -17.41 -0.09
CA ARG A 266 20.68 -18.33 -0.93
C ARG A 266 21.59 -19.51 -1.28
N ASP A 267 21.04 -20.72 -1.40
CA ASP A 267 21.61 -21.94 -2.04
C ASP A 267 21.64 -23.23 -1.18
N THR A 268 20.73 -23.45 -0.22
CA THR A 268 20.64 -24.77 0.47
C THR A 268 19.25 -25.40 0.61
N ALA A 269 18.16 -24.78 0.14
CA ALA A 269 16.81 -25.31 0.38
C ALA A 269 16.35 -26.41 -0.61
N ALA A 270 17.00 -26.55 -1.77
CA ALA A 270 16.56 -27.50 -2.80
C ALA A 270 16.91 -28.98 -2.50
N GLY A 271 17.83 -29.27 -1.57
CA GLY A 271 18.29 -30.63 -1.29
C GLY A 271 17.43 -31.46 -0.34
N LEU A 272 16.49 -30.84 0.39
CA LEU A 272 15.78 -31.52 1.49
C LEU A 272 14.43 -32.14 1.08
N PHE A 273 13.94 -31.86 -0.13
CA PHE A 273 12.70 -32.47 -0.65
C PHE A 273 12.94 -33.75 -1.46
N GLU A 274 14.17 -34.03 -1.92
CA GLU A 274 14.50 -35.28 -2.62
C GLU A 274 14.67 -36.47 -1.66
N GLU A 275 15.15 -36.25 -0.42
CA GLU A 275 15.36 -37.35 0.55
C GLU A 275 14.07 -37.87 1.21
N LEU A 276 13.01 -37.06 1.29
CA LEU A 276 11.72 -37.48 1.86
C LEU A 276 10.84 -38.27 0.88
N GLY A 277 11.17 -38.26 -0.42
CA GLY A 277 10.45 -39.02 -1.45
C GLY A 277 10.87 -40.49 -1.54
N SER A 278 12.08 -40.84 -1.12
CA SER A 278 12.59 -42.23 -1.22
C SER A 278 12.10 -43.15 -0.12
N ASP A 279 11.76 -42.63 1.07
CA ASP A 279 11.36 -43.46 2.23
C ASP A 279 9.86 -43.82 2.27
N LEU A 280 9.08 -43.34 1.30
CA LEU A 280 7.63 -43.61 1.18
C LEU A 280 7.29 -44.61 0.06
N ALA A 281 8.30 -45.14 -0.64
CA ALA A 281 8.15 -46.10 -1.73
C ALA A 281 8.43 -47.57 -1.34
N ASP A 282 8.79 -47.84 -0.08
CA ASP A 282 8.94 -49.18 0.52
C ASP A 282 7.97 -49.38 1.71
#